data_AF-A0A7V1FVZ0-F1
#
_entry.id   AF-A0A7V1FVZ0-F1
#
_cell.length_a   1.000
_cell.length_b   1.000
_cell.length_c   1.000
_cell.angle_alpha   90.00
_cell.angle_beta   90.00
_cell.angle_gamma   90.00
#
_symmetry.space_group_name_H-M   'P 1'
#
loop_
_entity.id
_entity.type
_entity.pdbx_description
1 polymer ?
#
loop_
_entity_poly.entity_id
_entity_poly.type
_entity_poly.pdbx_seq_one_letter_code
_entity_poly.pdbx_strand_id
1 'polypeptide(L)'
;MSNEGKGWSPYLAGSLTGVVIVASAWIAGNYFGASTCFVRATAYIEQIFSAERVSAMDYFRWFGPKVDWQVMMVIGILIGSFISSKTDGSFKVKAVP
;
A
#
# COMPACT_ATOMS: atom_id res chain seq x y z
N MET A 1 10.81 -26.70 10.34
CA MET A 1 9.41 -27.17 10.35
C MET A 1 8.59 -26.26 9.45
N SER A 2 8.07 -26.79 8.34
CA SER A 2 7.08 -26.12 7.51
C SER A 2 5.79 -26.02 8.31
N ASN A 3 5.48 -24.84 8.83
CA ASN A 3 4.16 -24.55 9.34
C ASN A 3 3.24 -24.52 8.10
N GLU A 4 2.64 -25.65 7.76
CA GLU A 4 1.52 -25.69 6.82
C GLU A 4 0.28 -25.17 7.56
N GLY A 5 0.34 -23.88 7.92
CA GLY A 5 -0.80 -23.16 8.46
C GLY A 5 -1.90 -23.25 7.41
N LYS A 6 -2.95 -23.99 7.72
CA LYS A 6 -4.12 -24.15 6.84
C LYS A 6 -4.68 -22.75 6.60
N GLY A 7 -4.40 -22.19 5.43
CA GLY A 7 -4.85 -20.85 5.06
C GLY A 7 -6.37 -20.71 5.15
N TRP A 8 -6.85 -19.47 5.26
CA TRP A 8 -8.29 -19.22 5.29
C TRP A 8 -8.95 -19.73 4.01
N SER A 9 -10.21 -20.14 4.10
CA SER A 9 -11.01 -20.48 2.93
C SER A 9 -10.97 -19.32 1.92
N PRO A 10 -10.67 -19.57 0.63
CA PRO A 10 -10.60 -18.51 -0.39
C PRO A 10 -11.87 -17.68 -0.47
N TYR A 11 -13.04 -18.32 -0.26
CA TYR A 11 -14.32 -17.64 -0.25
C TYR A 11 -14.48 -16.70 0.94
N LEU A 12 -14.00 -17.10 2.12
CA LEU A 12 -14.06 -16.28 3.32
C LEU A 12 -13.10 -15.09 3.24
N ALA A 13 -11.84 -15.36 2.89
CA ALA A 13 -10.83 -14.33 2.71
C ALA A 13 -11.22 -13.35 1.58
N GLY A 14 -11.73 -13.88 0.46
CA GLY A 14 -12.23 -13.08 -0.65
C GLY A 14 -13.43 -12.22 -0.27
N SER A 15 -14.41 -12.77 0.47
CA SER A 15 -15.59 -12.02 0.91
C SER A 15 -15.21 -10.87 1.84
N LEU A 16 -14.32 -11.11 2.81
CA LEU A 16 -13.83 -10.05 3.71
C LEU A 16 -13.05 -8.97 2.95
N THR A 17 -12.22 -9.38 1.99
CA THR A 17 -11.52 -8.42 1.11
C THR A 17 -12.53 -7.58 0.31
N GLY A 18 -13.58 -8.20 -0.23
CA GLY A 18 -14.67 -7.51 -0.93
C GLY A 18 -15.38 -6.49 -0.05
N VAL A 19 -15.68 -6.83 1.21
CA VAL A 19 -16.27 -5.89 2.18
C VAL A 19 -15.36 -4.68 2.39
N VAL A 20 -14.05 -4.89 2.55
CA VAL A 20 -13.09 -3.78 2.71
C VAL A 20 -13.05 -2.90 1.46
N ILE A 21 -13.10 -3.48 0.25
CA ILE A 21 -13.13 -2.72 -1.01
C ILE A 21 -14.37 -1.82 -1.07
N VAL A 22 -15.55 -2.36 -0.76
CA VAL A 22 -16.81 -1.59 -0.76
C VAL A 22 -16.76 -0.51 0.32
N ALA A 23 -16.28 -0.83 1.52
CA ALA A 23 -16.13 0.13 2.61
C ALA A 23 -15.15 1.26 2.24
N SER A 24 -14.06 0.96 1.53
CA SER A 24 -13.11 1.97 1.02
C SER A 24 -13.80 2.96 0.08
N ALA A 25 -14.58 2.45 -0.88
CA ALA A 25 -15.31 3.32 -1.80
C ALA A 25 -16.39 4.14 -1.08
N TRP A 26 -17.08 3.54 -0.10
CA TRP A 26 -18.20 4.19 0.57
C TRP A 26 -17.77 5.23 1.63
N ILE A 27 -16.77 4.90 2.45
CA ILE A 27 -16.32 5.74 3.56
C ILE A 27 -15.28 6.76 3.08
N ALA A 28 -14.27 6.30 2.34
CA ALA A 28 -13.16 7.14 1.92
C ALA A 28 -13.38 7.78 0.55
N GLY A 29 -14.40 7.37 -0.21
CA GLY A 29 -14.63 7.85 -1.58
C GLY A 29 -13.53 7.45 -2.57
N ASN A 30 -12.65 6.52 -2.17
CA ASN A 30 -11.46 6.13 -2.92
C ASN A 30 -11.43 4.61 -3.15
N TYR A 31 -11.06 4.21 -4.36
CA TYR A 31 -10.90 2.81 -4.73
C TYR A 31 -9.51 2.28 -4.32
N PHE A 32 -9.37 0.97 -4.33
CA PHE A 32 -8.05 0.34 -4.17
C PHE A 32 -7.16 0.71 -5.35
N GLY A 33 -5.97 1.23 -5.07
CA GLY A 33 -4.95 1.51 -6.05
C GLY A 33 -3.57 1.25 -5.47
N ALA A 34 -2.59 0.90 -6.30
CA ALA A 34 -1.20 0.74 -5.87
C ALA A 34 -0.22 1.53 -6.76
N SER A 35 -0.51 1.60 -8.06
CA SER A 35 0.40 2.17 -9.07
C SER A 35 0.76 3.65 -8.83
N THR A 36 -0.19 4.48 -8.40
CA THR A 36 0.10 5.91 -8.16
C THR A 36 1.03 6.15 -6.96
N CYS A 37 1.18 5.18 -6.05
CA CYS A 37 2.09 5.30 -4.91
C CYS A 37 3.56 5.33 -5.35
N PHE A 38 3.92 4.63 -6.43
CA PHE A 38 5.28 4.66 -6.97
C PHE A 38 5.65 6.04 -7.50
N VAL A 39 4.75 6.64 -8.30
CA VAL A 39 4.95 8.00 -8.84
C VAL A 39 5.08 9.03 -7.72
N ARG A 40 4.24 8.90 -6.68
CA ARG A 40 4.28 9.80 -5.51
C ARG A 40 5.54 9.60 -4.67
N ALA A 41 5.99 8.35 -4.49
CA ALA A 41 7.24 8.07 -3.78
C ALA A 41 8.44 8.72 -4.50
N THR A 42 8.49 8.62 -5.83
CA THR A 42 9.49 9.32 -6.64
C THR A 42 9.35 10.84 -6.49
N ALA A 43 8.14 11.39 -6.52
CA ALA A 43 7.90 12.82 -6.29
C ALA A 43 8.37 13.29 -4.91
N TYR A 44 8.17 12.49 -3.85
CA TYR A 44 8.67 12.77 -2.51
C TYR A 44 10.21 12.79 -2.46
N ILE A 45 10.86 11.83 -3.11
CA ILE A 45 12.32 11.77 -3.17
C ILE A 45 12.87 12.95 -3.97
N GLU A 46 12.31 13.24 -5.15
CA GLU A 46 12.75 14.35 -5.99
C GLU A 46 12.52 15.73 -5.34
N GLN A 47 11.49 15.88 -4.51
CA GLN A 47 11.28 17.10 -3.72
C GLN A 47 12.41 17.35 -2.72
N ILE A 48 12.99 16.29 -2.13
CA ILE A 48 14.09 16.39 -1.17
C ILE A 48 15.38 16.86 -1.87
N PHE A 49 15.59 16.46 -3.13
CA PHE A 49 16.82 16.79 -3.88
C PHE A 49 16.71 18.07 -4.73
N SER A 50 15.53 18.45 -5.24
CA SER A 50 15.35 19.71 -5.96
C SER A 50 13.92 20.26 -5.87
N ALA A 51 13.62 20.99 -4.79
CA ALA A 51 12.32 21.64 -4.59
C ALA A 51 11.95 22.63 -5.72
N GLU A 52 12.94 23.29 -6.31
CA GLU A 52 12.74 24.34 -7.33
C GLU A 52 12.26 23.76 -8.67
N ARG A 53 12.75 22.57 -9.06
CA ARG A 53 12.35 21.88 -10.30
C ARG A 53 10.96 21.22 -10.20
N VAL A 54 10.60 20.73 -9.00
CA VAL A 54 9.28 20.17 -8.69
C VAL A 54 8.20 21.26 -8.69
N SER A 55 8.52 22.49 -8.26
CA SER A 55 7.59 23.62 -8.27
C SER A 55 7.29 24.19 -9.67
N ALA A 56 8.20 23.97 -10.63
CA ALA A 56 8.14 24.54 -11.97
C ALA A 56 7.42 23.63 -12.99
N MET A 57 7.17 22.35 -12.69
CA MET A 57 6.52 21.40 -13.58
C MET A 57 5.07 21.12 -13.16
N ASP A 58 4.12 21.36 -14.06
CA ASP A 58 2.68 21.14 -13.81
C ASP A 58 2.32 19.68 -13.49
N TYR A 59 3.14 18.71 -13.93
CA TYR A 59 2.98 17.30 -13.58
C TYR A 59 3.10 17.04 -12.06
N PHE A 60 4.02 17.73 -11.39
CA PHE A 60 4.22 17.60 -9.93
C PHE A 60 3.25 18.48 -9.11
N ARG A 61 2.52 19.41 -9.73
CA ARG A 61 1.38 20.07 -9.07
C ARG A 61 0.21 19.13 -8.88
N TRP A 62 -0.05 18.25 -9.84
CA TRP A 62 -1.14 17.28 -9.79
C TRP A 62 -0.78 15.99 -9.04
N PHE A 63 0.44 15.47 -9.21
CA PHE A 63 0.93 14.25 -8.55
C PHE A 63 1.93 14.53 -7.42
N GLY A 64 1.91 15.75 -6.89
CA GLY A 64 2.86 16.20 -5.89
C GLY A 64 2.89 15.31 -4.63
N PRO A 65 3.92 15.51 -3.80
CA PRO A 65 4.13 14.76 -2.57
C PRO A 65 3.00 15.04 -1.57
N LYS A 66 1.90 14.29 -1.73
CA LYS A 66 0.77 14.25 -0.83
C LYS A 66 0.60 12.83 -0.35
N VAL A 67 0.56 12.68 0.97
CA VAL A 67 0.02 11.48 1.62
C VAL A 67 -1.47 11.47 1.30
N ASP A 68 -1.83 10.71 0.29
CA ASP A 68 -3.23 10.44 -0.05
C ASP A 68 -3.69 9.12 0.56
N TRP A 69 -4.97 8.85 0.36
CA TRP A 69 -5.60 7.60 0.71
C TRP A 69 -4.79 6.38 0.27
N GLN A 70 -4.25 6.42 -0.95
CA GLN A 70 -3.55 5.29 -1.53
C GLN A 70 -2.24 4.99 -0.79
N VAL A 71 -1.47 6.02 -0.43
CA VAL A 71 -0.27 5.88 0.40
C VAL A 71 -0.62 5.33 1.79
N MET A 72 -1.68 5.84 2.44
CA MET A 72 -2.14 5.34 3.74
C MET A 72 -2.54 3.86 3.68
N MET A 73 -3.22 3.45 2.61
CA MET A 73 -3.64 2.07 2.40
C MET A 73 -2.45 1.13 2.23
N VAL A 74 -1.45 1.50 1.42
CA VAL A 74 -0.23 0.68 1.24
C VAL A 74 0.54 0.52 2.55
N ILE A 75 0.67 1.59 3.35
CA ILE A 75 1.27 1.52 4.68
C ILE A 75 0.47 0.59 5.59
N GLY A 76 -0.87 0.67 5.54
CA GLY A 76 -1.75 -0.23 6.28
C GLY A 76 -1.57 -1.71 5.90
N ILE A 77 -1.46 -2.02 4.61
CA ILE A 77 -1.16 -3.38 4.13
C ILE A 77 0.20 -3.85 4.63
N LEU A 78 1.23 -3.01 4.55
CA LEU A 78 2.58 -3.34 5.01
C LEU A 78 2.59 -3.68 6.50
N ILE A 79 1.98 -2.84 7.34
CA ILE A 79 1.90 -3.07 8.79
C ILE A 79 1.04 -4.29 9.09
N GLY A 80 -0.14 -4.41 8.48
CA GLY A 80 -1.08 -5.50 8.72
C GLY A 80 -0.50 -6.86 8.33
N SER A 81 0.13 -6.95 7.17
CA SER A 81 0.82 -8.17 6.72
C SER A 81 2.01 -8.52 7.62
N PHE A 82 2.77 -7.53 8.08
CA PHE A 82 3.87 -7.73 9.01
C PHE A 82 3.38 -8.32 10.35
N ILE A 83 2.37 -7.70 10.97
CA ILE A 83 1.76 -8.19 12.21
C ILE A 83 1.23 -9.61 12.00
N SER A 84 0.44 -9.84 10.94
CA SER A 84 -0.14 -11.15 10.63
C SER A 84 0.91 -12.24 10.47
N SER A 85 2.00 -11.96 9.76
CA SER A 85 3.08 -12.93 9.54
C SER A 85 3.90 -13.22 10.80
N LYS A 86 4.01 -12.24 11.70
CA LYS A 86 4.65 -12.42 13.01
C LYS A 86 3.77 -13.25 13.94
N THR A 87 2.47 -13.00 13.97
CA THR A 87 1.54 -13.74 14.83
C THR A 87 1.33 -15.18 14.38
N ASP A 88 1.36 -15.44 13.07
CA ASP A 88 1.22 -16.78 12.50
C ASP A 88 2.58 -17.54 12.40
N GLY A 89 3.68 -16.88 12.77
CA GLY A 89 5.04 -17.46 12.72
C GLY A 89 5.55 -17.74 11.30
N SER A 90 4.88 -17.20 10.27
CA SER A 90 5.21 -17.38 8.85
C SER A 90 6.20 -16.35 8.31
N PHE A 91 6.58 -15.34 9.11
CA PHE A 91 7.58 -14.33 8.74
C PHE A 91 8.94 -14.96 8.40
N LYS A 92 9.42 -14.74 7.16
CA LYS A 92 10.72 -15.21 6.69
C LYS A 92 11.42 -14.11 5.91
N VAL A 93 12.69 -13.85 6.24
CA VAL A 93 13.56 -13.00 5.43
C VAL A 93 13.98 -13.80 4.20
N LYS A 94 13.60 -13.34 3.02
CA LYS A 94 14.05 -13.90 1.74
C LYS A 94 14.80 -12.82 0.96
N ALA A 95 16.01 -13.13 0.53
CA ALA A 95 16.71 -12.33 -0.46
C ALA A 95 16.07 -12.60 -1.84
N VAL A 96 15.84 -11.55 -2.61
CA VAL A 96 15.54 -11.64 -4.03
C VAL A 96 16.87 -11.66 -4.81
N PRO A 97 17.02 -12.48 -5.87
CA PRO A 97 18.20 -12.45 -6.75
C PRO A 97 18.39 -11.09 -7.42
#